data_AF-A0A933PZ37-F1
#
_entry.id   AF-A0A933PZ37-F1
#
_cell.length_a   1.000
_cell.length_b   1.000
_cell.length_c   1.000
_cell.angle_alpha   90.00
_cell.angle_beta   90.00
_cell.angle_gamma   90.00
#
_symmetry.space_group_name_H-M   'P 1'
#
loop_
_entity.id
_entity.type
_entity.pdbx_description
1 polymer ?
#
loop_
_entity_poly.entity_id
_entity_poly.type
_entity_poly.pdbx_seq_one_letter_code
_entity_poly.pdbx_strand_id
1 'polypeptide(L)'
;MEHYLNTGIKSVIEQFPAVAAILNEFNIGCVPCAVGTCLLKDIVSIHNLSPHDEAELMYRIEKAIYPQRDVVMRVITEKKQKTAQPLTYSPPLAELVKEHDLIKRVLAVVSVFADQIDLGIPSQRDLLDVSADFIRSFADRFHHAKEEDILFHYFSTTDPVIQVILQDHVAGRSHVQQIVEAGKTKNTTQAVAHMKGYHDLLIDHIRREDTILYPWMDRNLSMNQIGELYSRFAEVNNANSFIVQRYETVVASLEVHFRK
;
A
#
# COMPACT_ATOMS: atom_id res chain seq x y z
N MET A 1 14.78 24.48 13.63
CA MET A 1 13.79 23.41 13.41
C MET A 1 12.80 23.71 12.29
N GLU A 2 12.18 24.88 12.24
CA GLU A 2 11.15 25.23 11.23
C GLU A 2 11.58 24.99 9.77
N HIS A 3 12.84 25.27 9.43
CA HIS A 3 13.40 24.95 8.12
C HIS A 3 13.39 23.44 7.82
N TYR A 4 13.91 22.62 8.75
CA TYR A 4 14.00 21.17 8.59
C TYR A 4 12.64 20.47 8.62
N LEU A 5 11.67 21.01 9.35
CA LEU A 5 10.28 20.53 9.34
C LEU A 5 9.65 20.54 7.95
N ASN A 6 10.07 21.50 7.11
CA ASN A 6 9.60 21.66 5.73
C ASN A 6 10.59 21.13 4.69
N THR A 7 11.55 20.30 5.11
CA THR A 7 12.55 19.68 4.22
C THR A 7 12.23 18.20 4.04
N GLY A 8 12.49 17.67 2.83
CA GLY A 8 12.35 16.25 2.52
C GLY A 8 13.28 15.38 3.39
N ILE A 9 12.77 14.26 3.89
CA ILE A 9 13.44 13.48 4.94
C ILE A 9 14.79 12.92 4.50
N LYS A 10 14.98 12.61 3.21
CA LYS A 10 16.29 12.17 2.72
C LYS A 10 17.35 13.25 2.90
N SER A 11 17.05 14.48 2.54
CA SER A 11 17.99 15.59 2.69
C SER A 11 18.30 15.87 4.16
N VAL A 12 17.33 15.66 5.07
CA VAL A 12 17.56 15.72 6.51
C VAL A 12 18.48 14.59 6.97
N ILE A 13 18.26 13.35 6.53
CA ILE A 13 19.09 12.19 6.88
C ILE A 13 20.51 12.32 6.32
N GLU A 14 20.68 12.81 5.10
CA GLU A 14 22.00 13.05 4.48
C GLU A 14 22.82 14.06 5.29
N GLN A 15 22.18 15.13 5.77
CA GLN A 15 22.83 16.12 6.62
C GLN A 15 23.03 15.62 8.06
N PHE A 16 22.12 14.79 8.56
CA PHE A 16 22.10 14.30 9.94
C PHE A 16 21.84 12.78 9.99
N PRO A 17 22.86 11.94 9.75
CA PRO A 17 22.67 10.48 9.63
C PRO A 17 22.04 9.81 10.85
N ALA A 18 22.22 10.38 12.05
CA ALA A 18 21.59 9.89 13.28
C ALA A 18 20.05 9.91 13.22
N VAL A 19 19.44 10.78 12.41
CA VAL A 19 17.98 10.86 12.23
C VAL A 19 17.42 9.57 11.63
N ALA A 20 18.17 8.88 10.77
CA ALA A 20 17.76 7.59 10.21
C ALA A 20 17.56 6.51 11.29
N ALA A 21 18.50 6.41 12.23
CA ALA A 21 18.41 5.45 13.33
C ALA A 21 17.22 5.76 14.24
N ILE A 22 17.03 7.05 14.58
CA ILE A 22 15.90 7.50 15.38
C ILE A 22 14.57 7.13 14.70
N LEU A 23 14.38 7.44 13.41
CA LEU A 23 13.14 7.12 12.69
C LEU A 23 12.85 5.60 12.68
N ASN A 24 13.88 4.78 12.48
CA ASN A 24 13.72 3.31 12.50
C ASN A 24 13.27 2.79 13.86
N GLU A 25 13.71 3.38 14.98
CA GLU A 25 13.29 2.98 16.33
C GLU A 25 11.79 3.25 16.57
N PHE A 26 11.20 4.22 15.88
CA PHE A 26 9.76 4.50 15.91
C PHE A 26 8.98 3.75 14.82
N ASN A 27 9.57 2.73 14.19
CA ASN A 27 9.00 1.99 13.06
C ASN A 27 8.65 2.87 11.85
N ILE A 28 9.36 3.98 11.67
CA ILE A 28 9.22 4.87 10.53
C ILE A 28 10.31 4.54 9.50
N GLY A 29 9.96 3.66 8.56
CA GLY A 29 10.84 3.19 7.49
C GLY A 29 11.12 4.23 6.39
N CYS A 30 11.67 5.40 6.73
CA CYS A 30 12.06 6.42 5.75
C CYS A 30 13.43 6.13 5.09
N VAL A 31 14.27 5.31 5.72
CA VAL A 31 15.62 4.96 5.24
C VAL A 31 15.61 4.12 3.96
N PRO A 32 14.78 3.07 3.81
CA PRO A 32 14.69 2.31 2.56
C PRO A 32 13.83 2.99 1.48
N CYS A 33 13.23 4.15 1.76
CA CYS A 33 12.36 4.83 0.82
C CYS A 33 13.16 5.35 -0.38
N ALA A 34 12.91 4.84 -1.59
CA ALA A 34 13.62 5.27 -2.80
C ALA A 34 13.35 6.74 -3.18
N VAL A 35 12.23 7.31 -2.73
CA VAL A 35 11.78 8.66 -3.14
C VAL A 35 12.25 9.75 -2.16
N GLY A 36 12.00 9.59 -0.86
CA GLY A 36 12.52 10.48 0.18
C GLY A 36 11.95 11.91 0.22
N THR A 37 10.83 12.17 -0.45
CA THR A 37 10.21 13.50 -0.57
C THR A 37 9.29 13.86 0.59
N CYS A 38 8.92 12.91 1.46
CA CYS A 38 8.09 13.18 2.64
C CYS A 38 8.76 14.25 3.51
N LEU A 39 8.02 15.31 3.86
CA LEU A 39 8.53 16.33 4.76
C LEU A 39 8.61 15.77 6.17
N LEU A 40 9.60 16.23 6.93
CA LEU A 40 9.79 15.78 8.32
C LEU A 40 8.53 15.99 9.18
N LYS A 41 7.82 17.12 9.03
CA LYS A 41 6.56 17.38 9.77
C LYS A 41 5.42 16.42 9.38
N ASP A 42 5.40 15.95 8.15
CA ASP A 42 4.34 15.11 7.62
C ASP A 42 4.54 13.66 8.06
N ILE A 43 5.79 13.20 8.14
CA ILE A 43 6.14 11.88 8.69
C ILE A 43 5.58 11.70 10.10
N VAL A 44 5.69 12.72 10.94
CA VAL A 44 5.23 12.65 12.32
C VAL A 44 3.70 12.52 12.39
N SER A 45 2.97 13.25 11.55
CA SER A 45 1.51 13.24 11.52
C SER A 45 0.90 12.05 10.77
N ILE A 46 1.63 11.46 9.83
CA ILE A 46 1.17 10.34 9.00
C ILE A 46 1.27 9.00 9.74
N HIS A 47 2.28 8.82 10.59
CA HIS A 47 2.58 7.53 11.23
C HIS A 47 1.79 7.24 12.51
N ASN A 48 0.78 8.07 12.84
CA ASN A 48 -0.18 7.85 13.94
C ASN A 48 0.50 7.50 15.28
N LEU A 49 1.62 8.16 15.58
CA LEU A 49 2.35 8.01 16.83
C LEU A 49 1.50 8.49 18.02
N SER A 50 1.77 7.97 19.21
CA SER A 50 1.20 8.56 20.42
C SER A 50 1.75 9.98 20.61
N PRO A 51 1.03 10.91 21.27
CA PRO A 51 1.55 12.27 21.52
C PRO A 51 2.88 12.27 22.28
N HIS A 52 3.13 11.24 23.09
CA HIS A 52 4.39 11.04 23.77
C HIS A 52 5.49 10.63 22.77
N ASP A 53 5.21 9.65 21.91
CA ASP A 53 6.19 9.15 20.94
C ASP A 53 6.49 10.19 19.86
N GLU A 54 5.50 10.97 19.42
CA GLU A 54 5.70 12.12 18.55
C GLU A 54 6.59 13.17 19.24
N ALA A 55 6.32 13.52 20.50
CA ALA A 55 7.13 14.47 21.26
C ALA A 55 8.56 13.97 21.47
N GLU A 56 8.73 12.69 21.78
CA GLU A 56 10.04 12.05 21.97
C GLU A 56 10.80 11.95 20.64
N LEU A 57 10.13 11.54 19.55
CA LEU A 57 10.70 11.52 18.21
C LEU A 57 11.21 12.91 17.83
N MET A 58 10.38 13.95 17.99
CA MET A 58 10.73 15.32 17.66
C MET A 58 11.84 15.86 18.56
N TYR A 59 11.82 15.55 19.85
CA TYR A 59 12.88 15.88 20.79
C TYR A 59 14.23 15.27 20.37
N ARG A 60 14.24 13.97 20.06
CA ARG A 60 15.46 13.24 19.65
C ARG A 60 16.00 13.75 18.32
N ILE A 61 15.13 14.05 17.36
CA ILE A 61 15.53 14.64 16.07
C ILE A 61 16.10 16.04 16.28
N GLU A 62 15.46 16.90 17.09
CA GLU A 62 15.98 18.24 17.35
C GLU A 62 17.32 18.21 18.09
N LYS A 63 17.51 17.27 19.03
CA LYS A 63 18.81 17.05 19.69
C LYS A 63 19.88 16.53 18.73
N ALA A 64 19.52 15.68 17.76
CA ALA A 64 20.45 15.21 16.75
C ALA A 64 20.90 16.33 15.80
N ILE A 65 19.98 17.24 15.44
CA ILE A 65 20.26 18.40 14.57
C ILE A 65 21.01 19.50 15.33
N TYR A 66 20.66 19.74 16.60
CA TYR A 66 21.24 20.79 17.45
C TYR A 66 21.72 20.25 18.81
N PRO A 67 22.85 19.53 18.88
CA PRO A 67 23.30 18.88 20.11
C PRO A 67 23.55 19.84 21.28
N GLN A 68 23.99 21.07 20.97
CA GLN A 68 24.34 22.10 21.95
C GLN A 68 23.13 22.93 22.42
N ARG A 69 21.96 22.74 21.81
CA ARG A 69 20.75 23.47 22.19
C ARG A 69 20.13 22.82 23.41
N ASP A 70 19.67 23.65 24.34
CA ASP A 70 18.83 23.20 25.44
C ASP A 70 17.41 22.93 24.91
N VAL A 71 17.22 21.72 24.37
CA VAL A 71 15.95 21.24 23.85
C VAL A 71 15.19 20.62 25.01
N VAL A 72 13.96 21.07 25.23
CA VAL A 72 13.06 20.50 26.23
C VAL A 72 12.02 19.66 25.50
N MET A 73 11.85 18.40 25.92
CA MET A 73 10.73 17.59 25.41
C MET A 73 9.43 18.25 25.83
N ARG A 74 8.65 18.71 24.84
CA ARG A 74 7.34 19.32 25.06
C ARG A 74 6.28 18.29 24.71
N VAL A 75 5.82 17.56 25.71
CA VAL A 75 4.61 16.75 25.56
C VAL A 75 3.44 17.73 25.49
N ILE A 76 2.77 17.79 24.34
CA ILE A 76 1.51 18.54 24.22
C ILE A 76 0.45 17.76 24.99
N THR A 77 0.32 18.05 26.28
CA THR A 77 -0.87 17.66 27.06
C THR A 77 -2.05 18.45 26.51
N GLU A 78 -3.09 17.73 26.06
CA GLU A 78 -4.38 18.23 25.54
C GLU A 78 -4.51 18.41 24.02
N LYS A 79 -4.40 17.29 23.29
CA LYS A 79 -5.61 16.79 22.60
C LYS A 79 -5.89 15.43 23.19
N LYS A 80 -7.13 15.17 23.61
CA LYS A 80 -7.58 13.84 24.08
C LYS A 80 -6.93 12.80 23.18
N GLN A 81 -6.07 11.96 23.75
CA GLN A 81 -5.69 10.70 23.14
C GLN A 81 -6.98 10.07 22.62
N LYS A 82 -7.16 10.03 21.30
CA LYS A 82 -7.68 8.79 20.77
C LYS A 82 -6.56 7.82 21.10
N THR A 83 -6.86 6.84 21.95
CA THR A 83 -6.12 5.58 21.94
C THR A 83 -5.85 5.17 20.49
N ALA A 84 -4.86 4.33 20.20
CA ALA A 84 -4.78 3.69 18.88
C ALA A 84 -6.09 2.91 18.67
N GLN A 85 -7.11 3.61 18.22
CA GLN A 85 -8.39 3.09 17.85
C GLN A 85 -8.09 2.30 16.58
N PRO A 86 -8.65 1.08 16.44
CA PRO A 86 -8.55 0.38 15.18
C PRO A 86 -8.91 1.36 14.06
N LEU A 87 -8.07 1.43 13.02
CA LEU A 87 -8.29 2.31 11.87
C LEU A 87 -9.73 2.06 11.41
N THR A 88 -10.59 3.06 11.66
CA THR A 88 -12.00 2.98 11.36
C THR A 88 -12.17 3.80 10.09
N TYR A 89 -12.23 3.11 8.96
CA TYR A 89 -12.45 3.73 7.65
C TYR A 89 -13.91 4.10 7.48
N SER A 90 -14.17 5.16 6.70
CA SER A 90 -15.50 5.35 6.13
C SER A 90 -15.89 4.15 5.25
N PRO A 91 -17.20 3.89 5.05
CA PRO A 91 -17.66 2.71 4.31
C PRO A 91 -16.98 2.45 2.95
N PRO A 92 -16.76 3.44 2.06
CA PRO A 92 -16.10 3.18 0.79
C PRO A 92 -14.62 2.76 0.94
N LEU A 93 -13.87 3.37 1.86
CA LEU A 93 -12.47 2.99 2.09
C LEU A 93 -12.38 1.63 2.81
N ALA A 94 -13.31 1.33 3.72
CA ALA A 94 -13.40 0.01 4.35
C ALA A 94 -13.63 -1.11 3.32
N GLU A 95 -14.37 -0.82 2.24
CA GLU A 95 -14.62 -1.76 1.14
C GLU A 95 -13.33 -2.09 0.38
N LEU A 96 -12.51 -1.10 0.02
CA LEU A 96 -11.21 -1.33 -0.64
C LEU A 96 -10.28 -2.18 0.23
N VAL A 97 -10.19 -1.87 1.53
CA VAL A 97 -9.40 -2.67 2.48
C VAL A 97 -9.92 -4.12 2.56
N LYS A 98 -11.24 -4.32 2.47
CA LYS A 98 -11.81 -5.68 2.45
C LYS A 98 -11.47 -6.42 1.16
N GLU A 99 -11.40 -5.74 0.03
CA GLU A 99 -10.99 -6.34 -1.24
C GLU A 99 -9.53 -6.77 -1.24
N HIS A 100 -8.67 -6.03 -0.53
CA HIS A 100 -7.30 -6.42 -0.28
C HIS A 100 -7.18 -7.79 0.40
N ASP A 101 -8.15 -8.22 1.21
CA ASP A 101 -8.11 -9.55 1.84
C ASP A 101 -8.08 -10.67 0.78
N LEU A 102 -8.88 -10.52 -0.27
CA LEU A 102 -8.92 -11.51 -1.36
C LEU A 102 -7.63 -11.48 -2.18
N ILE A 103 -7.10 -10.28 -2.44
CA ILE A 103 -5.84 -10.11 -3.17
C ILE A 103 -4.67 -10.71 -2.37
N LYS A 104 -4.55 -10.42 -1.07
CA LYS A 104 -3.51 -10.99 -0.18
C LYS A 104 -3.55 -12.52 -0.16
N ARG A 105 -4.74 -13.13 -0.16
CA ARG A 105 -4.90 -14.58 -0.24
C ARG A 105 -4.34 -15.17 -1.55
N VAL A 106 -4.58 -14.50 -2.68
CA VAL A 106 -3.97 -14.91 -3.96
C VAL A 106 -2.47 -14.72 -3.95
N LEU A 107 -1.95 -13.62 -3.42
CA LEU A 107 -0.51 -13.38 -3.32
C LEU A 107 0.20 -14.49 -2.53
N ALA A 108 -0.39 -14.95 -1.43
CA ALA A 108 0.13 -16.08 -0.66
C ALA A 108 0.22 -17.36 -1.50
N VAL A 109 -0.79 -17.64 -2.34
CA VAL A 109 -0.77 -18.77 -3.27
C VAL A 109 0.26 -18.58 -4.37
N VAL A 110 0.34 -17.38 -4.99
CA VAL A 110 1.28 -17.05 -6.06
C VAL A 110 2.73 -17.25 -5.60
N SER A 111 3.07 -16.89 -4.36
CA SER A 111 4.40 -17.13 -3.81
C SER A 111 4.74 -18.63 -3.79
N VAL A 112 3.85 -19.47 -3.27
CA VAL A 112 4.06 -20.93 -3.21
C VAL A 112 4.10 -21.55 -4.60
N PHE A 113 3.23 -21.10 -5.50
CA PHE A 113 3.17 -21.58 -6.87
C PHE A 113 4.44 -21.22 -7.64
N ALA A 114 4.97 -20.01 -7.48
CA ALA A 114 6.21 -19.57 -8.11
C ALA A 114 7.42 -20.43 -7.74
N ASP A 115 7.45 -21.06 -6.56
CA ASP A 115 8.54 -21.95 -6.16
C ASP A 115 8.45 -23.35 -6.79
N GLN A 116 7.29 -23.72 -7.34
CA GLN A 116 7.00 -25.09 -7.80
C GLN A 116 6.63 -25.19 -9.28
N ILE A 117 6.51 -24.05 -9.97
CA ILE A 117 6.00 -23.98 -11.33
C ILE A 117 6.98 -24.61 -12.34
N ASP A 118 6.40 -25.36 -13.28
CA ASP A 118 6.98 -25.93 -14.47
C ASP A 118 5.98 -25.76 -15.62
N LEU A 119 6.24 -24.80 -16.51
CA LEU A 119 5.39 -24.53 -17.66
C LEU A 119 5.50 -25.62 -18.75
N GLY A 120 6.24 -26.69 -18.55
CA GLY A 120 6.10 -27.94 -19.31
C GLY A 120 4.78 -28.65 -19.01
N ILE A 121 4.27 -28.54 -17.78
CA ILE A 121 3.07 -29.23 -17.29
C ILE A 121 1.80 -28.45 -17.70
N PRO A 122 0.87 -29.04 -18.48
CA PRO A 122 -0.35 -28.35 -18.91
C PRO A 122 -1.20 -27.77 -17.77
N SER A 123 -1.46 -28.56 -16.73
CA SER A 123 -2.30 -28.12 -15.62
C SER A 123 -1.72 -26.94 -14.84
N GLN A 124 -0.39 -26.79 -14.81
CA GLN A 124 0.24 -25.63 -14.17
C GLN A 124 0.16 -24.38 -15.05
N ARG A 125 0.16 -24.51 -16.38
CA ARG A 125 -0.14 -23.38 -17.26
C ARG A 125 -1.57 -22.89 -17.07
N ASP A 126 -2.53 -23.81 -16.95
CA ASP A 126 -3.92 -23.45 -16.68
C ASP A 126 -4.06 -22.70 -15.34
N LEU A 127 -3.33 -23.11 -14.30
CA LEU A 127 -3.29 -22.40 -13.02
C LEU A 127 -2.66 -21.00 -13.13
N LEU A 128 -1.61 -20.86 -13.95
CA LEU A 128 -1.00 -19.56 -14.23
C LEU A 128 -2.00 -18.61 -14.90
N ASP A 129 -2.75 -19.12 -15.89
CA ASP A 129 -3.76 -18.34 -16.62
C ASP A 129 -4.91 -17.93 -15.70
N VAL A 130 -5.39 -18.82 -14.83
CA VAL A 130 -6.42 -18.50 -13.81
C VAL A 130 -5.91 -17.43 -12.83
N SER A 131 -4.66 -17.53 -12.39
CA SER A 131 -4.05 -16.56 -11.47
C SER A 131 -3.90 -15.18 -12.13
N ALA A 132 -3.47 -15.15 -13.40
CA ALA A 132 -3.35 -13.93 -14.18
C ALA A 132 -4.72 -13.29 -14.49
N ASP A 133 -5.76 -14.10 -14.74
CA ASP A 133 -7.14 -13.62 -14.90
C ASP A 133 -7.65 -12.95 -13.63
N PHE A 134 -7.43 -13.55 -12.45
CA PHE A 134 -7.77 -12.91 -11.17
C PHE A 134 -7.13 -11.54 -11.05
N ILE A 135 -5.82 -11.43 -11.29
CA ILE A 135 -5.11 -10.17 -11.13
C ILE A 135 -5.67 -9.11 -12.10
N ARG A 136 -5.83 -9.46 -13.38
CA ARG A 136 -6.29 -8.51 -14.40
C ARG A 136 -7.73 -8.05 -14.19
N SER A 137 -8.59 -8.93 -13.69
CA SER A 137 -10.02 -8.68 -13.63
C SER A 137 -10.46 -8.17 -12.27
N PHE A 138 -9.95 -8.76 -11.18
CA PHE A 138 -10.30 -8.36 -9.81
C PHE A 138 -9.39 -7.26 -9.29
N ALA A 139 -8.07 -7.48 -9.24
CA ALA A 139 -7.15 -6.51 -8.64
C ALA A 139 -7.04 -5.23 -9.49
N ASP A 140 -6.90 -5.35 -10.81
CA ASP A 140 -6.71 -4.19 -11.70
C ASP A 140 -8.04 -3.56 -12.14
N ARG A 141 -8.83 -4.26 -12.96
CA ARG A 141 -10.04 -3.67 -13.60
C ARG A 141 -11.23 -3.46 -12.67
N PHE A 142 -11.18 -3.94 -11.44
CA PHE A 142 -12.26 -3.79 -10.47
C PHE A 142 -11.79 -3.00 -9.25
N HIS A 143 -10.74 -3.45 -8.56
CA HIS A 143 -10.23 -2.77 -7.39
C HIS A 143 -9.44 -1.49 -7.74
N HIS A 144 -8.32 -1.56 -8.47
CA HIS A 144 -7.56 -0.36 -8.86
C HIS A 144 -8.39 0.59 -9.72
N ALA A 145 -9.33 0.09 -10.53
CA ALA A 145 -10.25 0.95 -11.28
C ALA A 145 -11.11 1.83 -10.37
N LYS A 146 -11.58 1.32 -9.22
CA LYS A 146 -12.28 2.16 -8.22
C LYS A 146 -11.36 3.21 -7.62
N GLU A 147 -10.07 2.93 -7.51
CA GLU A 147 -9.11 3.90 -7.03
C GLU A 147 -8.80 4.97 -8.09
N GLU A 148 -8.31 4.54 -9.26
CA GLU A 148 -7.89 5.40 -10.35
C GLU A 148 -9.06 6.21 -10.94
N ASP A 149 -10.19 5.57 -11.25
CA ASP A 149 -11.30 6.21 -11.98
C ASP A 149 -12.31 6.92 -11.08
N ILE A 150 -12.27 6.68 -9.77
CA ILE A 150 -13.25 7.21 -8.82
C ILE A 150 -12.57 7.92 -7.65
N LEU A 151 -11.85 7.21 -6.79
CA LEU A 151 -11.33 7.77 -5.53
C LEU A 151 -10.30 8.87 -5.74
N PHE A 152 -9.30 8.65 -6.61
CA PHE A 152 -8.19 9.58 -6.81
C PHE A 152 -8.63 10.90 -7.46
N HIS A 153 -9.79 10.91 -8.12
CA HIS A 153 -10.37 12.13 -8.69
C HIS A 153 -10.85 13.15 -7.63
N TYR A 154 -10.96 12.74 -6.36
CA TYR A 154 -11.26 13.64 -5.25
C TYR A 154 -10.02 14.37 -4.70
N PHE A 155 -8.82 14.03 -5.21
CA PHE A 155 -7.54 14.55 -4.77
C PHE A 155 -6.71 15.09 -5.93
N SER A 156 -5.58 15.75 -5.63
CA SER A 156 -4.66 16.14 -6.70
C SER A 156 -3.88 14.91 -7.15
N THR A 157 -4.03 14.52 -8.40
CA THR A 157 -3.24 13.40 -8.94
C THR A 157 -1.74 13.68 -8.94
N THR A 158 -1.31 14.94 -8.79
CA THR A 158 0.11 15.29 -8.62
C THR A 158 0.63 15.10 -7.20
N ASP A 159 -0.22 14.73 -6.24
CA ASP A 159 0.21 14.45 -4.88
C ASP A 159 1.23 13.29 -4.89
N PRO A 160 2.43 13.47 -4.28
CA PRO A 160 3.49 12.46 -4.37
C PRO A 160 3.07 11.07 -3.90
N VAL A 161 2.17 11.01 -2.90
CA VAL A 161 1.66 9.73 -2.37
C VAL A 161 0.81 9.00 -3.41
N ILE A 162 -0.04 9.70 -4.17
CA ILE A 162 -0.87 9.12 -5.23
C ILE A 162 0.01 8.73 -6.43
N GLN A 163 1.00 9.56 -6.78
CA GLN A 163 1.93 9.25 -7.87
C GLN A 163 2.71 7.96 -7.64
N VAL A 164 3.14 7.68 -6.40
CA VAL A 164 3.82 6.42 -6.06
C VAL A 164 2.90 5.22 -6.29
N ILE A 165 1.64 5.32 -5.85
CA ILE A 165 0.63 4.27 -5.99
C ILE A 165 0.30 4.00 -7.47
N LEU A 166 0.13 5.06 -8.26
CA LEU A 166 -0.07 4.94 -9.72
C LEU A 166 1.14 4.30 -10.42
N GLN A 167 2.36 4.59 -9.99
CA GLN A 167 3.57 3.95 -10.52
C GLN A 167 3.59 2.45 -10.18
N ASP A 168 3.20 2.08 -8.95
CA ASP A 168 3.07 0.68 -8.54
C ASP A 168 2.01 -0.03 -9.39
N HIS A 169 0.86 0.58 -9.68
CA HIS A 169 -0.15 0.00 -10.58
C HIS A 169 0.40 -0.28 -11.97
N VAL A 170 1.13 0.67 -12.56
CA VAL A 170 1.78 0.49 -13.87
C VAL A 170 2.81 -0.64 -13.84
N ALA A 171 3.65 -0.69 -12.79
CA ALA A 171 4.62 -1.76 -12.62
C ALA A 171 3.94 -3.13 -12.45
N GLY A 172 2.86 -3.21 -11.66
CA GLY A 172 2.05 -4.40 -11.46
C GLY A 172 1.47 -4.91 -12.79
N ARG A 173 0.88 -4.02 -13.60
CA ARG A 173 0.39 -4.35 -14.94
C ARG A 173 1.50 -4.89 -15.86
N SER A 174 2.70 -4.32 -15.79
CA SER A 174 3.87 -4.81 -16.53
C SER A 174 4.27 -6.22 -16.10
N HIS A 175 4.34 -6.52 -14.80
CA HIS A 175 4.63 -7.88 -14.32
C HIS A 175 3.62 -8.90 -14.84
N VAL A 176 2.33 -8.56 -14.81
CA VAL A 176 1.25 -9.45 -15.27
C VAL A 176 1.33 -9.70 -16.76
N GLN A 177 1.64 -8.68 -17.56
CA GLN A 177 1.89 -8.85 -19.00
C GLN A 177 3.01 -9.86 -19.25
N GLN A 178 4.11 -9.77 -18.50
CA GLN A 178 5.26 -10.66 -18.63
C GLN A 178 4.96 -12.09 -18.15
N ILE A 179 4.10 -12.26 -17.14
CA ILE A 179 3.60 -13.56 -16.68
C ILE A 179 2.79 -14.25 -17.78
N VAL A 180 1.85 -13.53 -18.40
CA VAL A 180 1.02 -14.06 -19.49
C VAL A 180 1.89 -14.46 -20.70
N GLU A 181 2.90 -13.66 -21.03
CA GLU A 181 3.82 -13.98 -22.12
C GLU A 181 4.69 -15.21 -21.81
N ALA A 182 5.14 -15.34 -20.56
CA ALA A 182 5.87 -16.52 -20.11
C ALA A 182 5.02 -17.79 -20.24
N GLY A 183 3.71 -17.73 -19.94
CA GLY A 183 2.77 -18.83 -20.15
C GLY A 183 2.71 -19.30 -21.61
N LYS A 184 2.61 -18.36 -22.55
CA LYS A 184 2.56 -18.65 -24.00
C LYS A 184 3.86 -19.26 -24.52
N THR A 185 4.99 -18.71 -24.11
CA THR A 185 6.33 -19.13 -24.53
C THR A 185 6.85 -20.32 -23.73
N LYS A 186 6.13 -20.75 -22.69
CA LYS A 186 6.53 -21.77 -21.72
C LYS A 186 7.87 -21.45 -21.03
N ASN A 187 8.16 -20.17 -20.83
CA ASN A 187 9.37 -19.70 -20.18
C ASN A 187 9.21 -19.68 -18.66
N THR A 188 9.48 -20.82 -18.01
CA THR A 188 9.34 -20.97 -16.54
C THR A 188 10.15 -19.94 -15.76
N THR A 189 11.39 -19.68 -16.14
CA THR A 189 12.27 -18.71 -15.45
C THR A 189 11.67 -17.31 -15.46
N GLN A 190 11.11 -16.87 -16.59
CA GLN A 190 10.44 -15.58 -16.69
C GLN A 190 9.17 -15.53 -15.83
N ALA A 191 8.35 -16.58 -15.85
CA ALA A 191 7.15 -16.65 -15.02
C ALA A 191 7.49 -16.52 -13.53
N VAL A 192 8.48 -17.28 -13.05
CA VAL A 192 8.95 -17.21 -11.65
C VAL A 192 9.41 -15.80 -11.28
N ALA A 193 10.28 -15.20 -12.11
CA ALA A 193 10.82 -13.88 -11.84
C ALA A 193 9.72 -12.81 -11.72
N HIS A 194 8.74 -12.82 -12.64
CA HIS A 194 7.68 -11.83 -12.62
C HIS A 194 6.59 -12.10 -11.60
N MET A 195 6.29 -13.37 -11.25
CA MET A 195 5.38 -13.69 -10.15
C MET A 195 5.94 -13.23 -8.80
N LYS A 196 7.23 -13.47 -8.53
CA LYS A 196 7.88 -12.99 -7.30
C LYS A 196 7.95 -11.47 -7.25
N GLY A 197 8.33 -10.83 -8.37
CA GLY A 197 8.33 -9.36 -8.46
C GLY A 197 6.93 -8.75 -8.25
N TYR A 198 5.88 -9.36 -8.84
CA TYR A 198 4.50 -8.93 -8.60
C TYR A 198 4.09 -9.09 -7.13
N HIS A 199 4.41 -10.24 -6.52
CA HIS A 199 4.13 -10.50 -5.12
C HIS A 199 4.75 -9.44 -4.20
N ASP A 200 6.04 -9.20 -4.34
CA ASP A 200 6.77 -8.29 -3.45
C ASP A 200 6.28 -6.84 -3.62
N LEU A 201 6.03 -6.43 -4.88
CA LEU A 201 5.44 -5.14 -5.18
C LEU A 201 4.07 -4.97 -4.51
N LEU A 202 3.14 -5.92 -4.71
CA LEU A 202 1.77 -5.76 -4.24
C LEU A 202 1.64 -5.86 -2.71
N ILE A 203 2.47 -6.64 -2.03
CA ILE A 203 2.47 -6.67 -0.56
C ILE A 203 2.83 -5.29 0.00
N ASP A 204 3.87 -4.66 -0.53
CA ASP A 204 4.29 -3.34 -0.06
C ASP A 204 3.33 -2.22 -0.50
N HIS A 205 2.76 -2.35 -1.69
CA HIS A 205 1.73 -1.46 -2.23
C HIS A 205 0.49 -1.44 -1.32
N ILE A 206 -0.13 -2.60 -1.10
CA ILE A 206 -1.34 -2.72 -0.26
C ILE A 206 -1.06 -2.24 1.16
N ARG A 207 0.13 -2.53 1.70
CA ARG A 207 0.52 -2.03 3.03
C ARG A 207 0.54 -0.51 3.05
N ARG A 208 1.07 0.17 2.02
CA ARG A 208 1.07 1.63 1.93
C ARG A 208 -0.35 2.18 1.81
N GLU A 209 -1.22 1.51 1.06
CA GLU A 209 -2.60 1.94 0.92
C GLU A 209 -3.37 1.85 2.24
N ASP A 210 -3.38 0.65 2.82
CA ASP A 210 -4.05 0.36 4.08
C ASP A 210 -3.52 1.26 5.21
N THR A 211 -2.21 1.47 5.31
CA THR A 211 -1.64 2.12 6.51
C THR A 211 -1.33 3.61 6.36
N ILE A 212 -1.24 4.12 5.12
CA ILE A 212 -0.82 5.51 4.86
C ILE A 212 -1.85 6.22 3.96
N LEU A 213 -2.10 5.70 2.75
CA LEU A 213 -2.91 6.41 1.76
C LEU A 213 -4.36 6.54 2.21
N TYR A 214 -5.04 5.43 2.52
CA TYR A 214 -6.45 5.46 2.87
C TYR A 214 -6.72 6.21 4.17
N PRO A 215 -5.93 6.05 5.26
CA PRO A 215 -6.11 6.89 6.44
C PRO A 215 -5.93 8.39 6.15
N TRP A 216 -5.01 8.76 5.26
CA TRP A 216 -4.84 10.15 4.84
C TRP A 216 -6.04 10.62 4.00
N MET A 217 -6.48 9.85 3.01
CA MET A 217 -7.63 10.19 2.16
C MET A 217 -8.90 10.34 3.00
N ASP A 218 -9.18 9.38 3.88
CA ASP A 218 -10.41 9.33 4.67
C ASP A 218 -10.53 10.54 5.61
N ARG A 219 -9.41 11.04 6.15
CA ARG A 219 -9.39 12.27 6.97
C ARG A 219 -9.62 13.55 6.17
N ASN A 220 -9.37 13.52 4.86
CA ASN A 220 -9.46 14.68 3.97
C ASN A 220 -10.74 14.69 3.10
N LEU A 221 -11.58 13.65 3.22
CA LEU A 221 -12.89 13.61 2.59
C LEU A 221 -13.96 14.20 3.50
N SER A 222 -14.84 15.01 2.94
CA SER A 222 -16.07 15.45 3.61
C SER A 222 -17.12 14.33 3.63
N MET A 223 -18.10 14.42 4.54
CA MET A 223 -19.21 13.47 4.60
C MET A 223 -20.02 13.38 3.30
N ASN A 224 -20.14 14.48 2.56
CA ASN A 224 -20.82 14.48 1.25
C ASN A 224 -20.02 13.68 0.22
N GLN A 225 -18.70 13.90 0.14
CA GLN A 225 -17.82 13.15 -0.76
C GLN A 225 -17.79 11.66 -0.40
N ILE A 226 -17.80 11.31 0.88
CA ILE A 226 -17.92 9.92 1.34
C ILE A 226 -19.23 9.29 0.85
N GLY A 227 -20.35 10.02 0.93
CA GLY A 227 -21.65 9.57 0.42
C GLY A 227 -21.66 9.37 -1.10
N GLU A 228 -21.05 10.29 -1.85
CA GLU A 228 -20.89 10.18 -3.30
C GLU A 228 -20.02 8.98 -3.69
N LEU A 229 -18.86 8.81 -3.02
CA LEU A 229 -17.96 7.66 -3.21
C LEU A 229 -18.69 6.35 -2.96
N TYR A 230 -19.43 6.26 -1.87
CA TYR A 230 -20.24 5.07 -1.55
C TYR A 230 -21.24 4.74 -2.66
N SER A 231 -21.93 5.75 -3.20
CA SER A 231 -22.86 5.54 -4.32
C SER A 231 -22.16 5.08 -5.60
N ARG A 232 -21.04 5.72 -5.97
CA ARG A 232 -20.27 5.37 -7.18
C ARG A 232 -19.67 3.97 -7.08
N PHE A 233 -19.17 3.56 -5.91
CA PHE A 233 -18.70 2.20 -5.68
C PHE A 233 -19.84 1.19 -5.77
N ALA A 234 -21.01 1.50 -5.21
CA ALA A 234 -22.19 0.65 -5.34
C ALA A 234 -22.61 0.44 -6.80
N GLU A 235 -22.51 1.45 -7.66
CA GLU A 235 -22.75 1.31 -9.11
C GLU A 235 -21.77 0.34 -9.76
N VAL A 236 -20.47 0.47 -9.48
CA VAL A 236 -19.44 -0.47 -9.98
C VAL A 236 -19.71 -1.88 -9.47
N ASN A 237 -20.02 -2.04 -8.18
CA ASN A 237 -20.29 -3.34 -7.56
C ASN A 237 -21.54 -4.00 -8.16
N ASN A 238 -22.61 -3.23 -8.40
CA ASN A 238 -23.83 -3.76 -9.02
C ASN A 238 -23.59 -4.22 -10.46
N ALA A 239 -22.87 -3.42 -11.25
CA ALA A 239 -22.48 -3.77 -12.62
C ALA A 239 -21.56 -5.00 -12.69
N ASN A 240 -20.82 -5.27 -11.61
CA ASN A 240 -19.85 -6.35 -11.50
C ASN A 240 -20.20 -7.37 -10.40
N SER A 241 -21.49 -7.53 -10.08
CA SER A 241 -21.95 -8.34 -8.92
C SER A 241 -21.48 -9.80 -8.96
N PHE A 242 -21.19 -10.33 -10.15
CA PHE A 242 -20.64 -11.68 -10.33
C PHE A 242 -19.13 -11.79 -10.08
N ILE A 243 -18.37 -10.70 -10.20
CA ILE A 243 -16.89 -10.70 -10.11
C ILE A 243 -16.44 -11.16 -8.74
N VAL A 244 -17.00 -10.58 -7.67
CA VAL A 244 -16.61 -10.91 -6.29
C VAL A 244 -16.86 -12.39 -6.00
N GLN A 245 -18.08 -12.87 -6.22
CA GLN A 245 -18.43 -14.27 -5.95
C GLN A 245 -17.63 -15.27 -6.80
N ARG A 246 -17.41 -14.95 -8.09
CA ARG A 246 -16.58 -15.75 -8.98
C ARG A 246 -15.17 -15.88 -8.41
N TYR A 247 -14.54 -14.76 -8.06
CA TYR A 247 -13.15 -14.80 -7.63
C TYR A 247 -12.97 -15.32 -6.21
N GLU A 248 -13.92 -15.13 -5.30
CA GLU A 248 -13.94 -15.85 -4.02
C GLU A 248 -13.88 -17.38 -4.23
N THR A 249 -14.65 -17.90 -5.20
CA THR A 249 -14.64 -19.32 -5.54
C THR A 249 -13.31 -19.76 -6.15
N VAL A 250 -12.75 -18.94 -7.06
CA VAL A 250 -11.43 -19.20 -7.67
C VAL A 250 -10.33 -19.24 -6.60
N VAL A 251 -10.28 -18.24 -5.71
CA VAL A 251 -9.28 -18.19 -4.63
C VAL A 251 -9.41 -19.38 -3.71
N ALA A 252 -10.63 -19.75 -3.31
CA ALA A 252 -10.84 -20.94 -2.49
C ALA A 252 -10.33 -22.23 -3.17
N SER A 253 -10.55 -22.38 -4.48
CA SER A 253 -10.03 -23.52 -5.25
C SER A 253 -8.50 -23.51 -5.33
N LEU A 254 -7.90 -22.35 -5.54
CA LEU A 254 -6.44 -22.18 -5.57
C LEU A 254 -5.83 -22.54 -4.21
N GLU A 255 -6.39 -22.05 -3.12
CA GLU A 255 -5.95 -22.39 -1.76
C GLU A 255 -6.03 -23.89 -1.49
N VAL A 256 -7.10 -24.57 -1.90
CA VAL A 256 -7.20 -26.04 -1.75
C VAL A 256 -6.11 -26.76 -2.54
N HIS A 257 -5.77 -26.28 -3.73
CA HIS A 257 -4.72 -26.87 -4.56
C HIS A 257 -3.32 -26.72 -3.93
N PHE A 258 -3.06 -25.59 -3.26
CA PHE A 258 -1.73 -25.25 -2.72
C PHE A 258 -1.60 -25.41 -1.19
N ARG A 259 -2.67 -25.81 -0.48
CA ARG A 259 -2.60 -26.21 0.93
C ARG A 259 -1.70 -27.43 1.09
N LYS A 260 -0.53 -27.21 1.68
CA LYS A 260 0.23 -28.21 2.44
C LYS A 260 0.05 -27.92 3.92
#